data_AF-A0A699YNB8-F1
#
_entry.id   AF-A0A699YNB8-F1
#
_cell.length_a   1.000
_cell.length_b   1.000
_cell.length_c   1.000
_cell.angle_alpha   90.00
_cell.angle_beta   90.00
_cell.angle_gamma   90.00
#
_symmetry.space_group_name_H-M   'P 1'
#
loop_
_entity.id
_entity.type
_entity.pdbx_description
1 polymer ?
#
loop_
_entity_poly.entity_id
_entity_poly.type
_entity_poly.pdbx_seq_one_letter_code
_entity_poly.pdbx_strand_id
1 'polypeptide(L)'
;MAPTHAKKGIKGIEGTEGTTSTKGQPWLKHAVCCWTQQVWGKTGAKLYGPASGADYVDNHERFALFCKAAIESMKALPFGTGDDAIFVANDWHSALVPVLLKDVYQPRGQFTKAKSALCIHNIAFQGRMWADTFDDLGLPASSRAKLDFQDGNPKVYTEKDPLDETTALPPR
;
A
#
# COMPACT_ATOMS: atom_id res chain seq x y z
N MET A 1 43.09 -29.07 -58.63
CA MET A 1 43.02 -27.63 -58.98
C MET A 1 41.91 -27.00 -58.17
N ALA A 2 42.22 -26.06 -57.28
CA ALA A 2 41.23 -25.16 -56.67
C ALA A 2 40.87 -24.04 -57.67
N PRO A 3 39.68 -23.44 -57.57
CA PRO A 3 39.51 -22.14 -56.89
C PRO A 3 38.25 -22.11 -56.01
N THR A 4 38.13 -21.45 -54.84
CA THR A 4 38.20 -20.04 -54.37
C THR A 4 37.09 -19.06 -54.83
N HIS A 5 36.41 -18.50 -53.81
CA HIS A 5 35.57 -17.28 -53.69
C HIS A 5 34.12 -17.30 -54.27
N ALA A 6 33.07 -16.69 -53.67
CA ALA A 6 32.96 -15.55 -52.75
C ALA A 6 31.65 -15.56 -51.90
N LYS A 7 31.66 -14.80 -50.79
CA LYS A 7 30.51 -14.49 -49.90
C LYS A 7 29.55 -13.45 -50.50
N LYS A 8 28.24 -13.54 -50.21
CA LYS A 8 27.39 -12.47 -49.61
C LYS A 8 25.89 -12.81 -49.63
N GLY A 9 25.18 -12.43 -48.57
CA GLY A 9 23.75 -12.14 -48.62
C GLY A 9 22.94 -12.64 -47.42
N ILE A 10 22.81 -11.81 -46.39
CA ILE A 10 21.81 -11.96 -45.32
C ILE A 10 20.48 -11.37 -45.82
N LYS A 11 19.36 -12.08 -45.65
CA LYS A 11 18.05 -11.48 -45.31
C LYS A 11 17.02 -12.56 -44.94
N GLY A 12 16.42 -12.38 -43.77
CA GLY A 12 15.03 -12.73 -43.41
C GLY A 12 14.62 -14.20 -43.46
N ILE A 13 14.41 -14.81 -42.30
CA ILE A 13 13.67 -16.08 -42.19
C ILE A 13 12.42 -15.80 -41.37
N GLU A 14 11.28 -15.74 -42.05
CA GLU A 14 9.96 -16.01 -41.49
C GLU A 14 9.80 -17.52 -41.24
N GLY A 15 9.00 -17.86 -40.22
CA GLY A 15 8.63 -19.23 -39.83
C GLY A 15 9.03 -19.48 -38.37
N THR A 16 8.21 -20.02 -37.49
CA THR A 16 7.12 -20.99 -37.71
C THR A 16 6.18 -21.01 -36.52
N GLU A 17 4.91 -21.25 -36.80
CA GLU A 17 3.85 -21.54 -35.84
C GLU A 17 4.24 -22.67 -34.87
N GLY A 18 4.01 -22.43 -33.58
CA GLY A 18 3.99 -23.43 -32.52
C GLY A 18 2.65 -23.34 -31.82
N THR A 19 1.73 -24.21 -32.20
CA THR A 19 0.44 -24.40 -31.56
C THR A 19 0.61 -25.07 -30.20
N THR A 20 0.21 -24.39 -29.13
CA THR A 20 -0.30 -25.06 -27.93
C THR A 20 -1.63 -24.45 -27.53
N SER A 21 -2.69 -25.15 -27.92
CA SER A 21 -4.04 -25.01 -27.41
C SER A 21 -4.04 -25.23 -25.89
N THR A 22 -4.42 -24.21 -25.13
CA THR A 22 -4.99 -24.40 -23.79
C THR A 22 -6.46 -24.03 -23.83
N LYS A 23 -7.27 -25.01 -24.25
CA LYS A 23 -8.70 -25.05 -23.92
C LYS A 23 -8.85 -25.06 -22.40
N GLY A 24 -9.76 -24.21 -21.91
CA GLY A 24 -10.57 -24.47 -20.73
C GLY A 24 -9.86 -24.46 -19.38
N GLN A 25 -9.74 -23.28 -18.78
CA GLN A 25 -9.59 -23.11 -17.34
C GLN A 25 -10.36 -21.84 -16.92
N PRO A 26 -11.56 -21.95 -16.33
CA PRO A 26 -12.28 -20.81 -15.77
C PRO A 26 -11.79 -20.62 -14.33
N TRP A 27 -10.63 -19.98 -14.16
CA TRP A 27 -10.15 -19.63 -12.81
C TRP A 27 -9.86 -18.14 -12.71
N LEU A 28 -10.24 -17.61 -11.56
CA LEU A 28 -10.53 -16.20 -11.31
C LEU A 28 -9.36 -15.30 -11.71
N LYS A 29 -9.65 -14.36 -12.61
CA LYS A 29 -8.83 -13.17 -12.88
C LYS A 29 -8.88 -12.27 -11.65
N HIS A 30 -8.13 -12.59 -10.61
CA HIS A 30 -7.94 -11.67 -9.50
C HIS A 30 -6.74 -10.78 -9.77
N ALA A 31 -7.04 -9.63 -10.38
CA ALA A 31 -6.16 -8.48 -10.33
C ALA A 31 -6.08 -8.03 -8.87
N VAL A 32 -4.96 -8.36 -8.22
CA VAL A 32 -4.55 -7.77 -6.94
C VAL A 32 -3.30 -6.96 -7.23
N CYS A 33 -3.52 -5.72 -7.60
CA CYS A 33 -2.60 -4.60 -7.47
C CYS A 33 -3.46 -3.34 -7.73
N CYS A 34 -3.37 -2.34 -6.83
CA CYS A 34 -3.84 -0.96 -7.01
C CYS A 34 -5.27 -0.75 -7.56
N TRP A 35 -6.28 -0.91 -6.71
CA TRP A 35 -7.59 -0.28 -6.92
C TRP A 35 -8.07 0.40 -5.64
N THR A 36 -7.32 1.39 -5.14
CA THR A 36 -7.86 2.29 -4.11
C THR A 36 -9.15 2.86 -4.72
N GLN A 37 -10.27 2.40 -4.16
CA GLN A 37 -11.62 2.60 -4.68
C GLN A 37 -11.83 4.05 -5.13
N GLN A 38 -12.73 4.25 -6.08
CA GLN A 38 -13.38 5.54 -6.37
C GLN A 38 -14.22 6.00 -5.17
N VAL A 39 -13.58 6.22 -4.01
CA VAL A 39 -14.22 6.76 -2.82
C VAL A 39 -14.23 8.27 -2.98
N TRP A 40 -15.38 8.75 -3.42
CA TRP A 40 -15.70 10.17 -3.41
C TRP A 40 -15.97 10.59 -1.98
N GLY A 41 -15.22 11.58 -1.49
CA GLY A 41 -15.60 12.29 -0.28
C GLY A 41 -16.95 12.99 -0.49
N LYS A 42 -17.64 13.35 0.60
CA LYS A 42 -18.88 14.16 0.52
C LYS A 42 -18.68 15.50 -0.21
N THR A 43 -17.43 15.96 -0.33
CA THR A 43 -17.03 17.18 -1.04
C THR A 43 -16.81 16.96 -2.55
N GLY A 44 -17.00 15.75 -3.07
CA GLY A 44 -16.70 15.42 -4.48
C GLY A 44 -15.21 15.28 -4.78
N ALA A 45 -14.33 15.52 -3.80
CA ALA A 45 -12.91 15.26 -3.91
C ALA A 45 -12.61 13.77 -3.66
N LYS A 46 -11.64 13.22 -4.38
CA LYS A 46 -11.13 11.86 -4.10
C LYS A 46 -10.34 11.87 -2.80
N LEU A 47 -10.61 10.89 -1.94
CA LEU A 47 -10.14 10.90 -0.55
C LEU A 47 -8.63 10.65 -0.40
N TYR A 48 -8.07 9.82 -1.28
CA TYR A 48 -6.72 9.27 -1.16
C TYR A 48 -5.72 9.76 -2.22
N GLY A 49 -6.21 10.40 -3.29
CA GLY A 49 -5.35 10.87 -4.38
C GLY A 49 -6.14 11.49 -5.53
N PRO A 50 -5.52 12.32 -6.40
CA PRO A 50 -6.20 12.94 -7.55
C PRO A 50 -6.71 11.93 -8.59
N ALA A 51 -6.09 10.74 -8.67
CA ALA A 51 -6.47 9.66 -9.56
C ALA A 51 -6.32 8.29 -8.87
N SER A 52 -7.01 7.28 -9.42
CA SER A 52 -6.79 5.90 -8.98
C SER A 52 -5.36 5.49 -9.32
N GLY A 53 -4.62 4.93 -8.37
CA GLY A 53 -3.20 4.62 -8.55
C GLY A 53 -2.28 5.85 -8.47
N ALA A 54 -2.78 6.98 -7.98
CA ALA A 54 -2.01 8.21 -7.78
C ALA A 54 -2.28 8.75 -6.38
N ASP A 55 -1.70 8.14 -5.36
CA ASP A 55 -1.95 8.51 -3.96
C ASP A 55 -1.28 9.84 -3.59
N TYR A 56 -1.93 10.67 -2.76
CA TYR A 56 -1.33 11.91 -2.27
C TYR A 56 -0.05 11.61 -1.48
N VAL A 57 0.98 12.43 -1.67
CA VAL A 57 2.28 12.28 -0.98
C VAL A 57 2.21 12.50 0.52
N ASP A 58 1.14 13.14 1.02
CA ASP A 58 0.93 13.46 2.43
C ASP A 58 0.06 12.43 3.15
N ASN A 59 -0.33 11.34 2.49
CA ASN A 59 -1.24 10.35 3.08
C ASN A 59 -0.67 9.75 4.38
N HIS A 60 0.63 9.50 4.47
CA HIS A 60 1.27 9.00 5.69
C HIS A 60 1.08 9.97 6.87
N GLU A 61 1.27 11.27 6.64
CA GLU A 61 1.03 12.31 7.65
C GLU A 61 -0.45 12.44 8.00
N ARG A 62 -1.33 12.46 6.99
CA ARG A 62 -2.78 12.59 7.18
C ARG A 62 -3.33 11.47 8.05
N PHE A 63 -2.95 10.23 7.76
CA PHE A 63 -3.43 9.07 8.52
C PHE A 63 -2.72 8.91 9.86
N ALA A 64 -1.44 9.31 9.98
CA ALA A 64 -0.77 9.40 11.28
C ALA A 64 -1.44 10.43 12.20
N LEU A 65 -1.75 11.61 11.68
CA LEU A 65 -2.49 12.65 12.40
C LEU A 65 -3.89 12.18 12.80
N PHE A 66 -4.61 11.54 11.88
CA PHE A 66 -5.93 10.95 12.16
C PHE A 66 -5.86 9.94 13.31
N CYS A 67 -4.89 9.02 13.31
CA CYS A 67 -4.73 8.04 14.37
C CYS A 67 -4.42 8.68 15.73
N LYS A 68 -3.52 9.66 15.76
CA LYS A 68 -3.20 10.42 16.99
C LYS A 68 -4.41 11.17 17.50
N ALA A 69 -5.08 11.91 16.63
CA ALA A 69 -6.29 12.67 16.97
C ALA A 69 -7.41 11.75 17.48
N ALA A 70 -7.59 10.57 16.90
CA ALA A 70 -8.57 9.59 17.36
C ALA A 70 -8.28 9.11 18.78
N ILE A 71 -7.01 8.82 19.13
CA ILE A 71 -6.63 8.42 20.48
C ILE A 71 -6.81 9.58 21.47
N GLU A 72 -6.34 10.78 21.13
CA GLU A 72 -6.48 11.97 21.99
C GLU A 72 -7.94 12.37 22.21
N SER A 73 -8.82 12.12 21.23
CA SER A 73 -10.25 12.42 21.34
C SER A 73 -10.92 11.69 22.51
N MET A 74 -10.40 10.52 22.89
CA MET A 74 -10.91 9.73 24.04
C MET A 74 -10.72 10.44 25.38
N LYS A 75 -9.80 11.39 25.45
CA LYS A 75 -9.53 12.22 26.64
C LYS A 75 -10.10 13.62 26.50
N ALA A 76 -10.04 14.18 25.30
CA ALA A 76 -10.44 15.57 25.06
C ALA A 76 -11.96 15.77 25.02
N LEU A 77 -12.72 14.74 24.60
CA LEU A 77 -14.16 14.86 24.43
C LEU A 77 -14.91 14.48 25.71
N PRO A 78 -16.03 15.17 26.05
CA PRO A 78 -16.79 14.91 27.27
C PRO A 78 -17.48 13.54 27.30
N PHE A 79 -17.60 12.89 26.14
CA PHE A 79 -18.14 11.54 25.97
C PHE A 79 -17.05 10.49 25.66
N GLY A 80 -15.78 10.86 25.77
CA GLY A 80 -14.68 9.92 25.62
C GLY A 80 -14.69 8.86 26.74
N THR A 81 -14.37 7.62 26.40
CA THR A 81 -14.36 6.51 27.37
C THR A 81 -13.11 6.51 28.27
N GLY A 82 -12.24 7.52 28.15
CA GLY A 82 -10.99 7.62 28.88
C GLY A 82 -9.98 6.52 28.49
N ASP A 83 -9.20 6.06 29.47
CA ASP A 83 -8.07 5.16 29.26
C ASP A 83 -8.45 3.67 29.14
N ASP A 84 -9.71 3.32 29.41
CA ASP A 84 -10.24 1.95 29.34
C ASP A 84 -11.15 1.79 28.12
N ALA A 85 -10.53 1.55 26.97
CA ALA A 85 -11.19 1.50 25.67
C ALA A 85 -10.69 0.32 24.82
N ILE A 86 -11.56 -0.17 23.93
CA ILE A 86 -11.17 -1.09 22.86
C ILE A 86 -11.19 -0.32 21.54
N PHE A 87 -10.02 -0.15 20.94
CA PHE A 87 -9.87 0.49 19.64
C PHE A 87 -10.02 -0.55 18.53
N VAL A 88 -10.97 -0.34 17.61
CA VAL A 88 -11.11 -1.14 16.40
C VAL A 88 -10.52 -0.35 15.24
N ALA A 89 -9.29 -0.69 14.85
CA ALA A 89 -8.61 -0.13 13.69
C ALA A 89 -9.11 -0.83 12.42
N ASN A 90 -9.57 -0.06 11.45
CA ASN A 90 -10.07 -0.51 10.16
C ASN A 90 -9.05 -0.20 9.06
N ASP A 91 -8.48 -1.25 8.46
CA ASP A 91 -7.45 -1.24 7.42
C ASP A 91 -6.22 -0.35 7.73
N TRP A 92 -5.36 -0.19 6.73
CA TRP A 92 -4.10 0.52 6.80
C TRP A 92 -4.24 1.98 7.28
N HIS A 93 -5.35 2.66 6.96
CA HIS A 93 -5.61 4.05 7.35
C HIS A 93 -5.57 4.27 8.87
N SER A 94 -5.88 3.23 9.66
CA SER A 94 -5.87 3.28 11.12
C SER A 94 -4.96 2.24 11.77
N ALA A 95 -4.16 1.53 10.96
CA ALA A 95 -3.24 0.50 11.42
C ALA A 95 -2.11 1.02 12.32
N LEU A 96 -1.91 2.34 12.40
CA LEU A 96 -0.97 2.95 13.35
C LEU A 96 -1.50 3.00 14.79
N VAL A 97 -2.81 2.86 15.02
CA VAL A 97 -3.40 2.94 16.37
C VAL A 97 -2.78 1.92 17.35
N PRO A 98 -2.67 0.62 17.03
CA PRO A 98 -2.02 -0.35 17.91
C PRO A 98 -0.56 0.01 18.27
N VAL A 99 0.20 0.53 17.30
CA VAL A 99 1.62 0.88 17.49
C VAL A 99 1.74 2.13 18.35
N LEU A 100 0.93 3.16 18.09
CA LEU A 100 0.87 4.37 18.90
C LEU A 100 0.51 4.03 20.35
N LEU A 101 -0.51 3.21 20.57
CA LEU A 101 -0.90 2.78 21.91
C LEU A 101 0.26 2.10 22.63
N LYS A 102 0.89 1.11 21.99
CA LYS A 102 1.94 0.28 22.60
C LYS A 102 3.25 1.04 22.85
N ASP A 103 3.68 1.86 21.91
CA ASP A 103 5.03 2.41 21.87
C ASP A 103 5.11 3.89 22.28
N VAL A 104 3.99 4.60 22.26
CA VAL A 104 3.93 6.03 22.63
C VAL A 104 3.12 6.26 23.89
N TYR A 105 1.89 5.76 23.96
CA TYR A 105 0.97 6.08 25.05
C TYR A 105 1.21 5.23 26.31
N GLN A 106 1.29 3.91 26.16
CA GLN A 106 1.49 2.98 27.29
C GLN A 106 2.79 3.23 28.07
N PRO A 107 3.94 3.53 27.43
CA PRO A 107 5.16 3.88 28.14
C PRO A 107 5.06 5.19 28.94
N ARG A 108 4.11 6.08 28.59
CA ARG A 108 3.80 7.31 29.34
C ARG A 108 2.77 7.10 30.45
N GLY A 109 2.38 5.85 30.72
CA GLY A 109 1.35 5.50 31.71
C GLY A 109 -0.09 5.79 31.26
N GLN A 110 -0.29 6.04 29.97
CA GLN A 110 -1.61 6.36 29.39
C GLN A 110 -2.18 5.16 28.64
N PHE A 111 -3.50 4.99 28.65
CA PHE A 111 -4.18 3.91 27.92
C PHE A 111 -3.61 2.51 28.24
N THR A 112 -3.18 2.30 29.48
CA THR A 112 -2.52 1.05 29.94
C THR A 112 -3.47 -0.15 29.93
N LYS A 113 -4.77 0.10 30.09
CA LYS A 113 -5.83 -0.91 30.01
C LYS A 113 -6.36 -1.10 28.59
N ALA A 114 -6.17 -0.10 27.73
CA ALA A 114 -6.72 -0.11 26.38
C ALA A 114 -6.21 -1.30 25.56
N LYS A 115 -7.11 -1.84 24.74
CA LYS A 115 -6.83 -2.93 23.80
C LYS A 115 -7.13 -2.45 22.39
N SER A 116 -6.56 -3.14 21.41
CA SER A 116 -6.80 -2.84 20.00
C SER A 116 -7.06 -4.10 19.19
N ALA A 117 -7.98 -4.02 18.23
CA ALA A 117 -8.22 -5.03 17.21
C ALA A 117 -8.03 -4.39 15.82
N LEU A 118 -7.39 -5.10 14.90
CA LEU A 118 -7.26 -4.68 13.50
C LEU A 118 -8.25 -5.47 12.65
N CYS A 119 -9.15 -4.75 11.98
CA CYS A 119 -10.10 -5.27 11.01
C CYS A 119 -9.57 -5.01 9.60
N ILE A 120 -9.36 -6.08 8.84
CA ILE A 120 -8.87 -6.03 7.46
C ILE A 120 -10.07 -6.23 6.54
N HIS A 121 -10.45 -5.19 5.79
CA HIS A 121 -11.51 -5.29 4.78
C HIS A 121 -10.93 -5.60 3.41
N ASN A 122 -9.66 -5.21 3.15
CA ASN A 122 -9.01 -5.49 1.89
C ASN A 122 -7.49 -5.68 2.02
N ILE A 123 -7.04 -6.91 1.82
CA ILE A 123 -5.63 -7.29 1.91
C ILE A 123 -4.74 -6.63 0.84
N ALA A 124 -5.33 -6.13 -0.25
CA ALA A 124 -4.60 -5.48 -1.34
C ALA A 124 -4.05 -4.09 -0.94
N PHE A 125 -4.63 -3.45 0.09
CA PHE A 125 -4.23 -2.11 0.52
C PHE A 125 -3.51 -2.17 1.87
N GLN A 126 -2.19 -2.11 1.82
CA GLN A 126 -1.34 -2.29 2.98
C GLN A 126 -0.77 -0.97 3.53
N GLY A 127 -1.02 0.17 2.87
CA GLY A 127 -0.47 1.46 3.27
C GLY A 127 1.06 1.51 3.11
N ARG A 128 1.56 1.09 1.95
CA ARG A 128 3.00 1.02 1.65
C ARG A 128 3.54 2.43 1.47
N MET A 129 4.51 2.80 2.30
CA MET A 129 5.16 4.10 2.29
C MET A 129 6.68 3.93 2.18
N TRP A 130 7.37 4.98 1.75
CA TRP A 130 8.82 4.97 1.67
C TRP A 130 9.44 5.01 3.08
N ALA A 131 10.61 4.40 3.24
CA ALA A 131 11.24 4.26 4.56
C ALA A 131 11.78 5.59 5.11
N ASP A 132 11.99 6.59 4.25
CA ASP A 132 12.38 7.95 4.61
C ASP A 132 11.23 8.75 5.24
N THR A 133 9.97 8.40 4.99
CA THR A 133 8.79 9.05 5.58
C THR A 133 8.47 8.57 7.00
N PHE A 134 9.30 7.71 7.60
CA PHE A 134 9.05 7.15 8.93
C PHE A 134 9.07 8.24 10.01
N ASP A 135 9.95 9.23 9.88
CA ASP A 135 10.14 10.25 10.91
C ASP A 135 8.89 11.16 11.05
N ASP A 136 8.14 11.34 9.96
CA ASP A 136 6.89 12.10 9.92
C ASP A 136 5.77 11.44 10.75
N LEU A 137 5.86 10.12 10.99
CA LEU A 137 4.87 9.38 11.78
C LEU A 137 4.92 9.75 13.26
N GLY A 138 6.01 10.38 13.73
CA GLY A 138 6.21 10.74 15.14
C GLY A 138 6.23 9.52 16.08
N LEU A 139 6.77 8.41 15.59
CA LEU A 139 7.01 7.19 16.36
C LEU A 139 8.46 7.15 16.86
N PRO A 140 8.73 6.49 18.00
CA PRO A 140 10.11 6.28 18.42
C PRO A 140 10.85 5.39 17.40
N ALA A 141 12.15 5.62 17.21
CA ALA A 141 12.97 4.87 16.27
C ALA A 141 12.94 3.34 16.53
N SER A 142 12.70 2.92 17.77
CA SER A 142 12.53 1.52 18.15
C SER A 142 11.30 0.84 17.52
N SER A 143 10.31 1.61 17.07
CA SER A 143 9.12 1.09 16.38
C SER A 143 9.38 0.81 14.90
N ARG A 144 10.48 1.28 14.32
CA ARG A 144 10.76 1.18 12.88
C ARG A 144 10.74 -0.27 12.38
N ALA A 145 11.38 -1.17 13.12
CA ALA A 145 11.41 -2.60 12.77
C ALA A 145 10.03 -3.26 12.78
N LYS A 146 9.03 -2.69 13.47
CA LYS A 146 7.66 -3.22 13.53
C LYS A 146 6.83 -2.85 12.29
N LEU A 147 7.26 -1.82 11.56
CA LEU A 147 6.60 -1.34 10.34
C LEU A 147 7.38 -1.73 9.07
N ASP A 148 8.52 -2.38 9.22
CA ASP A 148 9.30 -2.86 8.08
C ASP A 148 8.58 -4.03 7.40
N PHE A 149 8.38 -3.91 6.09
CA PHE A 149 7.55 -4.83 5.33
C PHE A 149 7.99 -4.90 3.86
N GLN A 150 8.05 -6.12 3.31
CA GLN A 150 8.41 -6.39 1.92
C GLN A 150 7.38 -7.35 1.30
N ASP A 151 6.71 -6.95 0.23
CA ASP A 151 5.68 -7.73 -0.50
C ASP A 151 6.11 -8.13 -1.92
N GLY A 152 7.39 -7.97 -2.26
CA GLY A 152 7.93 -8.27 -3.59
C GLY A 152 7.60 -7.25 -4.67
N ASN A 153 6.80 -6.22 -4.37
CA ASN A 153 6.56 -5.11 -5.29
C ASN A 153 7.60 -4.00 -5.00
N PRO A 154 8.46 -3.59 -5.94
CA PRO A 154 9.48 -2.58 -5.65
C PRO A 154 8.94 -1.15 -5.64
N LYS A 155 7.75 -0.92 -6.22
CA LYS A 155 7.21 0.42 -6.46
C LYS A 155 6.06 0.77 -5.52
N VAL A 156 6.10 2.01 -5.02
CA VAL A 156 4.99 2.70 -4.36
C VAL A 156 4.49 3.77 -5.32
N TYR A 157 3.19 3.77 -5.63
CA TYR A 157 2.60 4.72 -6.57
C TYR A 157 2.14 5.98 -5.84
N THR A 158 2.46 7.15 -6.39
CA THR A 158 2.11 8.45 -5.79
C THR A 158 1.57 9.38 -6.87
N GLU A 159 1.04 10.54 -6.50
CA GLU A 159 0.63 11.57 -7.46
C GLU A 159 1.78 12.08 -8.34
N LYS A 160 3.03 11.98 -7.86
CA LYS A 160 4.24 12.35 -8.62
C LYS A 160 4.70 11.25 -9.58
N ASP A 161 4.39 10.01 -9.25
CA ASP A 161 4.72 8.82 -10.03
C ASP A 161 3.53 7.85 -10.01
N PRO A 162 2.47 8.19 -10.78
CA PRO A 162 1.23 7.43 -10.78
C PRO A 162 1.41 6.09 -11.48
N LEU A 163 0.50 5.17 -11.21
CA LEU A 163 0.37 3.95 -12.00
C LEU A 163 0.04 4.33 -13.44
N ASP A 164 0.88 3.92 -14.38
CA ASP A 164 0.55 3.97 -15.80
C ASP A 164 -0.42 2.83 -16.12
N GLU A 165 -1.64 3.20 -16.54
CA GLU A 165 -2.72 2.28 -16.90
C GLU A 165 -2.33 1.33 -18.06
N THR A 166 -1.29 1.67 -18.83
CA THR A 166 -0.78 0.85 -19.94
C THR A 166 0.36 -0.09 -19.55
N THR A 167 0.95 0.08 -18.37
CA THR A 167 2.00 -0.83 -17.89
C THR A 167 1.37 -2.14 -17.41
N ALA A 168 1.50 -3.19 -18.22
CA ALA A 168 1.17 -4.54 -17.78
C ALA A 168 1.96 -4.85 -16.50
N LEU A 169 1.25 -5.23 -15.44
CA LEU A 169 1.87 -5.63 -14.18
C LEU A 169 2.92 -6.72 -14.48
N PRO A 170 4.09 -6.69 -13.81
CA PRO A 170 5.13 -7.67 -14.06
C PRO A 170 4.54 -9.10 -13.94
N PRO A 171 4.88 -10.00 -14.86
CA PRO A 171 4.44 -11.39 -14.76
C PRO A 171 4.97 -11.98 -13.45
N ARG A 172 4.08 -12.64 -12.70
CA ARG A 172 4.41 -13.37 -11.46
C ARG A 172 5.03 -14.71 -11.79
#